data_AF-A0A919ICH9-F1
#
_entry.id   AF-A0A919ICH9-F1
#
_cell.length_a   1.000
_cell.length_b   1.000
_cell.length_c   1.000
_cell.angle_alpha   90.00
_cell.angle_beta   90.00
_cell.angle_gamma   90.00
#
_symmetry.space_group_name_H-M   'P 1'
#
loop_
_entity.id
_entity.type
_entity.pdbx_description
1 polymer ?
#
loop_
_entity_poly.entity_id
_entity_poly.type
_entity_poly.pdbx_seq_one_letter_code
_entity_poly.pdbx_strand_id
1 'polypeptide(L)'
;MYVGITGVGAYLPEREVTTGELQDGVARAGGIRLPRGLFARLTGIERRRVAGPEEFASALGAGAARRALAQAGLDPLDIDLLLFASASRDMVEPATAHIVQTALGSRAHALDVTNACNSFVNGIDVARSMILAGRARRALVVTGETPTRVMRGRVDSIEQARRSFAGFTFGDAGAAVVVEPVTAGGILDIDTETHSQHWAVGGIPGGGSRHPRGDEHTYFTGDGHRLRGVFEKVGASILDRVRARTGLEHTDYAKILVHQVSLPYLDRFVEVTGVPRDRLEVTVTELGNVASATLGVQLDRVLPELNPGDKVLFMGLGGGVSIMTMVWERS
;
A
#
# COMPACT_ATOMS: atom_id res chain seq x y z
N MET A 1 -17.83 9.57 -20.36
CA MET A 1 -17.97 9.63 -18.89
C MET A 1 -16.58 9.47 -18.33
N TYR A 2 -16.09 10.44 -17.55
CA TYR A 2 -14.84 10.29 -16.81
C TYR A 2 -15.14 9.67 -15.45
N VAL A 3 -14.17 8.95 -14.89
CA VAL A 3 -14.26 8.35 -13.55
C VAL A 3 -13.04 8.81 -12.78
N GLY A 4 -13.25 9.32 -11.58
CA GLY A 4 -12.20 9.94 -10.77
C GLY A 4 -12.35 9.62 -9.29
N ILE A 5 -11.34 10.03 -8.54
CA ILE A 5 -11.33 9.97 -7.07
C ILE A 5 -11.97 11.26 -6.54
N THR A 6 -13.04 11.15 -5.77
CA THR A 6 -13.77 12.29 -5.18
C THR A 6 -13.67 12.36 -3.67
N GLY A 7 -13.30 11.24 -3.03
CA GLY A 7 -13.08 11.11 -1.59
C GLY A 7 -11.74 10.46 -1.28
N VAL A 8 -11.05 10.94 -0.24
CA VAL A 8 -9.79 10.34 0.23
C VAL A 8 -9.77 10.35 1.76
N GLY A 9 -9.25 9.28 2.36
CA GLY A 9 -8.99 9.24 3.79
C GLY A 9 -7.88 8.26 4.14
N ALA A 10 -7.06 8.60 5.12
CA ALA A 10 -6.10 7.70 5.75
C ALA A 10 -6.50 7.37 7.20
N TYR A 11 -5.98 6.32 7.80
CA TYR A 11 -6.11 6.09 9.23
C TYR A 11 -4.78 5.55 9.75
N LEU A 12 -4.25 6.19 10.80
CA LEU A 12 -2.98 5.82 11.41
C LEU A 12 -3.25 5.37 12.85
N PRO A 13 -2.82 4.17 13.24
CA PRO A 13 -2.88 3.74 14.64
C PRO A 13 -2.20 4.74 15.57
N GLU A 14 -2.72 4.85 16.81
CA GLU A 14 -2.19 5.78 17.80
C GLU A 14 -0.78 5.39 18.27
N ARG A 15 -0.54 4.09 18.44
CA ARG A 15 0.72 3.59 18.99
C ARG A 15 1.87 3.80 17.99
N GLU A 16 2.83 4.59 18.42
CA GLU A 16 4.09 4.80 17.73
C GLU A 16 5.18 3.89 18.31
N VAL A 17 6.01 3.31 17.44
CA VAL A 17 7.16 2.48 17.82
C VAL A 17 8.39 2.95 17.06
N THR A 18 9.44 3.30 17.79
CA THR A 18 10.71 3.70 17.19
C THR A 18 11.46 2.48 16.62
N THR A 19 12.31 2.69 15.62
CA THR A 19 13.17 1.62 15.10
C THR A 19 14.13 1.08 16.17
N GLY A 20 14.53 1.92 17.14
CA GLY A 20 15.33 1.50 18.29
C GLY A 20 14.59 0.50 19.18
N GLU A 21 13.35 0.80 19.57
CA GLU A 21 12.51 -0.09 20.38
C GLU A 21 12.25 -1.42 19.68
N LEU A 22 11.96 -1.39 18.37
CA LEU A 22 11.80 -2.60 17.57
C LEU A 22 13.07 -3.46 17.60
N GLN A 23 14.24 -2.85 17.33
CA GLN A 23 15.52 -3.55 17.32
C GLN A 23 15.83 -4.18 18.69
N ASP A 24 15.59 -3.44 19.77
CA ASP A 24 15.82 -3.92 21.14
C ASP A 24 14.88 -5.07 21.50
N GLY A 25 13.64 -5.03 21.04
CA GLY A 25 12.69 -6.14 21.17
C GLY A 25 13.18 -7.41 20.48
N VAL A 26 13.59 -7.30 19.22
CA VAL A 26 14.12 -8.43 18.43
C VAL A 26 15.39 -9.01 19.05
N ALA A 27 16.34 -8.16 19.46
CA ALA A 27 17.59 -8.59 20.09
C ALA A 27 17.35 -9.35 21.40
N ARG A 28 16.44 -8.83 22.25
CA ARG A 28 16.10 -9.42 23.54
C ARG A 28 15.40 -10.77 23.38
N ALA A 29 14.48 -10.89 22.43
CA ALA A 29 13.74 -12.13 22.18
C ALA A 29 14.61 -13.23 21.55
N GLY A 30 15.55 -12.87 20.66
CA GLY A 30 16.45 -13.80 19.99
C GLY A 30 17.73 -14.15 20.75
N GLY A 31 18.06 -13.42 21.82
CA GLY A 31 19.34 -13.59 22.52
C GLY A 31 20.56 -13.20 21.68
N ILE A 32 20.36 -12.45 20.59
CA ILE A 32 21.42 -12.00 19.69
C ILE A 32 21.83 -10.56 19.98
N ARG A 33 23.12 -10.26 19.84
CA ARG A 33 23.64 -8.90 20.00
C ARG A 33 23.62 -8.17 18.66
N LEU A 34 22.73 -7.20 18.51
CA LEU A 34 22.68 -6.31 17.36
C LEU A 34 23.40 -4.99 17.66
N PRO A 35 24.22 -4.44 16.74
CA PRO A 35 24.74 -3.09 16.87
C PRO A 35 23.62 -2.07 17.06
N ARG A 36 23.77 -1.13 18.00
CA ARG A 36 22.77 -0.09 18.26
C ARG A 36 22.51 0.73 16.99
N GLY A 37 21.24 0.94 16.65
CA GLY A 37 20.84 1.74 15.48
C GLY A 37 21.09 1.06 14.13
N LEU A 38 21.43 -0.23 14.09
CA LEU A 38 21.63 -0.97 12.85
C LEU A 38 20.40 -0.90 11.94
N PHE A 39 19.20 -1.13 12.49
CA PHE A 39 17.96 -1.14 11.70
C PHE A 39 17.66 0.25 11.14
N ALA A 40 17.81 1.30 11.93
CA ALA A 40 17.59 2.68 11.49
C ALA A 40 18.56 3.05 10.36
N ARG A 41 19.85 2.73 10.50
CA ARG A 41 20.87 2.98 9.48
C ARG A 41 20.61 2.23 8.17
N LEU A 42 20.14 0.98 8.25
CA LEU A 42 19.93 0.14 7.06
C LEU A 42 18.60 0.43 6.35
N THR A 43 17.60 0.96 7.05
CA THR A 43 16.25 1.20 6.50
C THR A 43 15.95 2.67 6.25
N GLY A 44 16.62 3.59 6.96
CA GLY A 44 16.27 5.00 7.02
C GLY A 44 14.93 5.28 7.72
N ILE A 45 14.38 4.29 8.43
CA ILE A 45 13.12 4.45 9.16
C ILE A 45 13.43 4.85 10.60
N GLU A 46 12.76 5.87 11.10
CA GLU A 46 12.92 6.37 12.46
C GLU A 46 11.87 5.78 13.40
N ARG A 47 10.63 5.70 12.93
CA ARG A 47 9.45 5.24 13.66
C ARG A 47 8.41 4.65 12.72
N ARG A 48 7.42 3.96 13.29
CA ARG A 48 6.20 3.54 12.59
C ARG A 48 4.99 3.56 13.50
N ARG A 49 3.81 3.45 12.90
CA ARG A 49 2.57 3.15 13.61
C ARG A 49 2.34 1.64 13.67
N VAL A 50 1.83 1.17 14.80
CA VAL A 50 1.57 -0.25 15.06
C VAL A 50 0.15 -0.38 15.59
N ALA A 51 -0.63 -1.24 14.97
CA ALA A 51 -2.00 -1.52 15.37
C ALA A 51 -2.06 -2.07 16.81
N GLY A 52 -3.02 -1.60 17.59
CA GLY A 52 -3.40 -2.17 18.87
C GLY A 52 -3.98 -3.59 18.74
N PRO A 53 -4.20 -4.29 19.87
CA PRO A 53 -4.66 -5.68 19.86
C PRO A 53 -5.92 -5.93 19.00
N GLU A 54 -6.92 -5.04 19.13
CA GLU A 54 -8.22 -5.11 18.44
C GLU A 54 -8.26 -4.30 17.13
N GLU A 55 -7.16 -3.65 16.75
CA GLU A 55 -7.05 -2.96 15.46
C GLU A 55 -6.60 -3.96 14.40
N PHE A 56 -7.57 -4.64 13.79
CA PHE A 56 -7.35 -5.53 12.65
C PHE A 56 -7.35 -4.74 11.32
N ALA A 57 -7.00 -5.42 10.22
CA ALA A 57 -7.00 -4.83 8.88
C ALA A 57 -8.35 -4.17 8.54
N SER A 58 -9.46 -4.83 8.83
CA SER A 58 -10.81 -4.27 8.65
C SER A 58 -11.05 -3.00 9.46
N ALA A 59 -10.55 -2.92 10.70
CA ALA A 59 -10.73 -1.76 11.58
C ALA A 59 -9.98 -0.53 11.04
N LEU A 60 -8.72 -0.72 10.64
CA LEU A 60 -7.93 0.35 10.01
C LEU A 60 -8.57 0.84 8.71
N GLY A 61 -9.01 -0.11 7.87
CA GLY A 61 -9.73 0.19 6.64
C GLY A 61 -11.04 0.95 6.87
N ALA A 62 -11.86 0.51 7.83
CA ALA A 62 -13.11 1.17 8.18
C ALA A 62 -12.89 2.60 8.72
N GLY A 63 -11.83 2.82 9.50
CA GLY A 63 -11.42 4.16 9.95
C GLY A 63 -11.11 5.09 8.78
N ALA A 64 -10.32 4.62 7.81
CA ALA A 64 -9.98 5.39 6.62
C ALA A 64 -11.20 5.63 5.71
N ALA A 65 -12.07 4.62 5.55
CA ALA A 65 -13.31 4.71 4.80
C ALA A 65 -14.25 5.80 5.33
N ARG A 66 -14.43 5.88 6.65
CA ARG A 66 -15.25 6.96 7.26
C ARG A 66 -14.71 8.34 6.91
N ARG A 67 -13.39 8.51 6.91
CA ARG A 67 -12.75 9.79 6.53
C ARG A 67 -12.95 10.10 5.05
N ALA A 68 -12.80 9.12 4.15
CA ALA A 68 -13.01 9.29 2.72
C ALA A 68 -14.47 9.66 2.39
N LEU A 69 -15.43 9.00 3.04
CA LEU A 69 -16.86 9.29 2.90
C LEU A 69 -17.20 10.69 3.43
N ALA A 70 -16.69 11.05 4.61
CA ALA A 70 -16.90 12.38 5.19
C ALA A 70 -16.32 13.50 4.30
N GLN A 71 -15.13 13.28 3.71
CA GLN A 71 -14.51 14.23 2.79
C GLN A 71 -15.38 14.42 1.53
N ALA A 72 -15.95 13.33 1.01
CA ALA A 72 -16.84 13.36 -0.16
C ALA A 72 -18.27 13.82 0.16
N GLY A 73 -18.62 14.00 1.45
CA GLY A 73 -19.97 14.34 1.88
C GLY A 73 -21.01 13.23 1.63
N LEU A 74 -20.59 11.96 1.72
CA LEU A 74 -21.43 10.79 1.41
C LEU A 74 -21.74 9.96 2.66
N ASP A 75 -22.92 9.34 2.68
CA ASP A 75 -23.29 8.32 3.65
C ASP A 75 -22.81 6.93 3.18
N PRO A 76 -22.45 5.99 4.08
CA PRO A 76 -22.15 4.61 3.69
C PRO A 76 -23.21 3.91 2.82
N LEU A 77 -24.48 4.34 2.88
CA LEU A 77 -25.58 3.85 2.05
C LEU A 77 -25.60 4.44 0.64
N ASP A 78 -24.82 5.48 0.35
CA ASP A 78 -24.65 6.02 -1.00
C ASP A 78 -23.73 5.17 -1.88
N ILE A 79 -22.98 4.24 -1.27
CA ILE A 79 -22.01 3.36 -1.93
C ILE A 79 -22.72 2.08 -2.41
N ASP A 80 -22.50 1.71 -3.67
CA ASP A 80 -23.05 0.48 -4.26
C ASP A 80 -22.00 -0.61 -4.52
N LEU A 81 -20.71 -0.27 -4.47
CA LEU A 81 -19.59 -1.20 -4.55
C LEU A 81 -18.56 -0.94 -3.44
N LEU A 82 -18.18 -1.95 -2.66
CA LEU A 82 -17.12 -1.89 -1.66
C LEU A 82 -16.03 -2.90 -2.02
N LEU A 83 -14.82 -2.39 -2.29
CA LEU A 83 -13.65 -3.20 -2.58
C LEU A 83 -12.67 -3.10 -1.42
N PHE A 84 -12.46 -4.20 -0.70
CA PHE A 84 -11.37 -4.28 0.25
C PHE A 84 -10.09 -4.73 -0.47
N ALA A 85 -9.29 -3.75 -0.82
CA ALA A 85 -8.17 -3.84 -1.72
C ALA A 85 -6.83 -3.84 -0.96
N SER A 86 -6.56 -4.92 -0.22
CA SER A 86 -5.43 -4.99 0.73
C SER A 86 -4.56 -6.26 0.59
N ALA A 87 -3.31 -6.17 1.04
CA ALA A 87 -2.43 -7.33 1.22
C ALA A 87 -2.72 -8.06 2.54
N SER A 88 -3.04 -7.30 3.58
CA SER A 88 -3.48 -7.83 4.88
C SER A 88 -4.97 -8.19 4.84
N ARG A 89 -5.38 -9.12 5.71
CA ARG A 89 -6.76 -9.53 5.88
C ARG A 89 -6.99 -10.00 7.31
N ASP A 90 -8.22 -9.89 7.78
CA ASP A 90 -8.61 -10.34 9.12
C ASP A 90 -8.55 -11.86 9.23
N MET A 91 -9.01 -12.54 8.19
CA MET A 91 -9.07 -14.00 8.10
C MET A 91 -9.08 -14.46 6.65
N VAL A 92 -8.99 -15.78 6.44
CA VAL A 92 -9.00 -16.39 5.10
C VAL A 92 -10.40 -16.38 4.47
N GLU A 93 -11.42 -16.66 5.29
CA GLU A 93 -12.83 -16.69 4.91
C GLU A 93 -13.68 -16.34 6.14
N PRO A 94 -14.68 -15.44 6.03
CA PRO A 94 -15.10 -14.71 4.83
C PRO A 94 -14.12 -13.59 4.40
N ALA A 95 -14.39 -13.01 3.23
CA ALA A 95 -13.71 -11.81 2.74
C ALA A 95 -13.79 -10.65 3.75
N THR A 96 -12.69 -9.90 3.88
CA THR A 96 -12.57 -8.80 4.85
C THR A 96 -13.53 -7.65 4.52
N ALA A 97 -13.89 -7.49 3.24
CA ALA A 97 -14.90 -6.55 2.78
C ALA A 97 -16.25 -6.68 3.50
N HIS A 98 -16.67 -7.89 3.91
CA HIS A 98 -17.91 -8.07 4.66
C HIS A 98 -17.85 -7.49 6.08
N ILE A 99 -16.67 -7.56 6.71
CA ILE A 99 -16.42 -7.01 8.04
C ILE A 99 -16.44 -5.48 7.94
N VAL A 100 -15.76 -4.91 6.94
CA VAL A 100 -15.76 -3.46 6.69
C VAL A 100 -17.16 -2.95 6.35
N GLN A 101 -17.90 -3.64 5.47
CA GLN A 101 -19.27 -3.28 5.12
C GLN A 101 -20.17 -3.19 6.36
N THR A 102 -20.10 -4.21 7.23
CA THR A 102 -20.85 -4.25 8.50
C THR A 102 -20.43 -3.11 9.42
N ALA A 103 -19.13 -2.86 9.57
CA ALA A 103 -18.60 -1.81 10.44
C ALA A 103 -18.97 -0.39 9.97
N LEU A 104 -19.26 -0.21 8.68
CA LEU A 104 -19.72 1.06 8.10
C LEU A 104 -21.25 1.18 8.09
N GLY A 105 -22.01 0.10 8.30
CA GLY A 105 -23.45 0.09 8.09
C GLY A 105 -23.86 0.21 6.61
N SER A 106 -22.96 -0.14 5.69
CA SER A 106 -23.20 -0.07 4.24
C SER A 106 -24.02 -1.26 3.75
N ARG A 107 -24.60 -1.14 2.55
CA ARG A 107 -25.30 -2.22 1.82
C ARG A 107 -24.65 -2.53 0.46
N ALA A 108 -23.48 -1.97 0.21
CA ALA A 108 -22.75 -2.12 -1.05
C ALA A 108 -22.44 -3.58 -1.37
N HIS A 109 -22.37 -3.94 -2.65
CA HIS A 109 -21.78 -5.20 -3.07
C HIS A 109 -20.32 -5.25 -2.61
N ALA A 110 -19.96 -6.20 -1.74
CA ALA A 110 -18.67 -6.23 -1.06
C ALA A 110 -17.82 -7.43 -1.50
N LEU A 111 -16.55 -7.19 -1.84
CA LEU A 111 -15.57 -8.21 -2.22
C LEU A 111 -14.13 -7.74 -1.96
N ASP A 112 -13.21 -8.70 -1.81
CA ASP A 112 -11.78 -8.43 -1.66
C ASP A 112 -11.07 -8.39 -3.02
N VAL A 113 -10.06 -7.52 -3.15
CA VAL A 113 -9.14 -7.47 -4.29
C VAL A 113 -7.71 -7.56 -3.75
N THR A 114 -6.99 -8.63 -4.06
CA THR A 114 -5.64 -8.84 -3.54
C THR A 114 -4.60 -8.99 -4.65
N ASN A 115 -3.62 -8.10 -4.66
CA ASN A 115 -2.39 -8.15 -5.45
C ASN A 115 -1.21 -7.58 -4.64
N ALA A 116 -0.93 -8.18 -3.47
CA ALA A 116 0.10 -7.69 -2.54
C ALA A 116 0.01 -6.17 -2.29
N CYS A 117 1.11 -5.42 -2.27
CA CYS A 117 1.08 -3.97 -2.07
C CYS A 117 0.42 -3.17 -3.21
N ASN A 118 0.16 -3.79 -4.38
CA ASN A 118 -0.58 -3.13 -5.47
C ASN A 118 -2.10 -3.18 -5.29
N SER A 119 -2.59 -3.91 -4.28
CA SER A 119 -4.02 -4.15 -4.09
C SER A 119 -4.83 -2.86 -4.17
N PHE A 120 -4.39 -1.77 -3.53
CA PHE A 120 -5.11 -0.49 -3.54
C PHE A 120 -5.31 0.08 -4.96
N VAL A 121 -4.26 0.09 -5.79
CA VAL A 121 -4.35 0.56 -7.20
C VAL A 121 -5.19 -0.39 -8.04
N ASN A 122 -5.06 -1.71 -7.85
CA ASN A 122 -5.94 -2.69 -8.48
C ASN A 122 -7.41 -2.48 -8.09
N GLY A 123 -7.70 -2.15 -6.83
CA GLY A 123 -9.04 -1.85 -6.35
C GLY A 123 -9.63 -0.64 -7.07
N ILE A 124 -8.84 0.42 -7.25
CA ILE A 124 -9.25 1.62 -8.01
C ILE A 124 -9.53 1.27 -9.48
N ASP A 125 -8.69 0.47 -10.12
CA ASP A 125 -8.88 0.03 -11.52
C ASP A 125 -10.14 -0.84 -11.69
N VAL A 126 -10.37 -1.78 -10.77
CA VAL A 126 -11.58 -2.61 -10.75
C VAL A 126 -12.83 -1.76 -10.53
N ALA A 127 -12.79 -0.81 -9.58
CA ALA A 127 -13.88 0.13 -9.35
C ALA A 127 -14.18 0.95 -10.60
N ARG A 128 -13.16 1.53 -11.23
CA ARG A 128 -13.26 2.29 -12.48
C ARG A 128 -13.92 1.45 -13.58
N SER A 129 -13.47 0.21 -13.74
CA SER A 129 -13.99 -0.71 -14.75
C SER A 129 -15.46 -1.07 -14.51
N MET A 130 -15.85 -1.33 -13.25
CA MET A 130 -17.25 -1.60 -12.89
C MET A 130 -18.16 -0.39 -13.15
N ILE A 131 -17.68 0.83 -12.87
CA ILE A 131 -18.44 2.06 -13.12
C ILE A 131 -18.61 2.30 -14.63
N LEU A 132 -17.53 2.18 -15.41
CA LEU A 132 -17.59 2.33 -16.87
C LEU A 132 -18.49 1.28 -17.52
N ALA A 133 -18.58 0.08 -16.95
CA ALA A 133 -19.49 -0.97 -17.39
C ALA A 133 -20.95 -0.80 -16.92
N GLY A 134 -21.25 0.25 -16.14
CA GLY A 134 -22.60 0.48 -15.58
C GLY A 134 -23.02 -0.52 -14.50
N ARG A 135 -22.06 -1.18 -13.85
CA ARG A 135 -22.29 -2.17 -12.78
C ARG A 135 -22.24 -1.58 -11.37
N ALA A 136 -21.70 -0.37 -11.25
CA ALA A 136 -21.65 0.42 -10.03
C ALA A 136 -21.73 1.91 -10.40
N ARG A 137 -22.18 2.75 -9.47
CA ARG A 137 -22.17 4.21 -9.62
C ARG A 137 -21.14 4.84 -8.68
N ARG A 138 -20.99 4.32 -7.46
CA ARG A 138 -20.08 4.85 -6.45
C ARG A 138 -19.39 3.71 -5.74
N ALA A 139 -18.09 3.61 -5.97
CA ALA A 139 -17.27 2.60 -5.35
C ALA A 139 -16.47 3.20 -4.18
N LEU A 140 -16.42 2.46 -3.08
CA LEU A 140 -15.51 2.71 -1.98
C LEU A 140 -14.38 1.67 -2.04
N VAL A 141 -13.17 2.12 -2.32
CA VAL A 141 -11.97 1.27 -2.31
C VAL A 141 -11.24 1.49 -1.01
N VAL A 142 -11.06 0.43 -0.23
CA VAL A 142 -10.53 0.48 1.13
C VAL A 142 -9.35 -0.47 1.25
N THR A 143 -8.28 -0.04 1.90
CA THR A 143 -7.22 -0.93 2.36
C THR A 143 -6.95 -0.70 3.84
N GLY A 144 -6.68 -1.78 4.55
CA GLY A 144 -6.19 -1.73 5.93
C GLY A 144 -5.04 -2.72 6.08
N GLU A 145 -3.87 -2.21 6.41
CA GLU A 145 -2.63 -2.96 6.41
C GLU A 145 -2.13 -3.11 7.83
N THR A 146 -1.97 -4.38 8.25
CA THR A 146 -1.36 -4.75 9.53
C THR A 146 -0.12 -5.65 9.35
N PRO A 147 0.83 -5.32 8.44
CA PRO A 147 1.97 -6.18 8.16
C PRO A 147 2.91 -6.31 9.37
N THR A 148 2.79 -5.47 10.40
CA THR A 148 3.57 -5.67 11.63
C THR A 148 3.25 -7.00 12.32
N ARG A 149 2.03 -7.53 12.15
CA ARG A 149 1.58 -8.80 12.76
C ARG A 149 2.30 -10.03 12.20
N VAL A 150 2.85 -9.92 10.99
CA VAL A 150 3.64 -11.00 10.35
C VAL A 150 5.15 -10.80 10.48
N MET A 151 5.59 -9.81 11.28
CA MET A 151 7.00 -9.62 11.60
C MET A 151 7.50 -10.76 12.50
N ARG A 152 8.70 -11.23 12.21
CA ARG A 152 9.37 -12.20 13.09
C ARG A 152 9.99 -11.49 14.29
N GLY A 153 9.29 -11.48 15.42
CA GLY A 153 9.75 -10.85 16.65
C GLY A 153 10.97 -11.49 17.33
N ARG A 154 11.30 -12.73 16.96
CA ARG A 154 12.44 -13.50 17.50
C ARG A 154 13.27 -14.08 16.36
N VAL A 155 14.57 -13.81 16.35
CA VAL A 155 15.51 -14.37 15.38
C VAL A 155 16.61 -15.15 16.08
N ASP A 156 16.77 -16.43 15.73
CA ASP A 156 17.71 -17.35 16.39
C ASP A 156 19.04 -17.49 15.63
N SER A 157 19.13 -16.93 14.41
CA SER A 157 20.37 -16.94 13.61
C SER A 157 20.51 -15.71 12.71
N ILE A 158 21.75 -15.42 12.29
CA ILE A 158 22.04 -14.35 11.32
C ILE A 158 21.35 -14.61 9.97
N GLU A 159 21.26 -15.87 9.56
CA GLU A 159 20.59 -16.24 8.31
C GLU A 159 19.09 -15.93 8.40
N GLN A 160 18.44 -16.26 9.51
CA GLN A 160 17.03 -15.94 9.73
C GLN A 160 16.81 -14.43 9.83
N ALA A 161 17.70 -13.72 10.51
CA ALA A 161 17.67 -12.25 10.58
C ALA A 161 17.73 -11.62 9.18
N ARG A 162 18.56 -12.14 8.27
CA ARG A 162 18.64 -11.66 6.87
C ARG A 162 17.33 -11.89 6.11
N ARG A 163 16.73 -13.08 6.23
CA ARG A 163 15.46 -13.42 5.55
C ARG A 163 14.26 -12.66 6.10
N SER A 164 14.28 -12.30 7.39
CA SER A 164 13.22 -11.52 8.04
C SER A 164 13.44 -10.01 7.95
N PHE A 165 14.60 -9.55 7.48
CA PHE A 165 14.99 -8.14 7.56
C PHE A 165 14.01 -7.19 6.87
N ALA A 166 13.51 -7.57 5.69
CA ALA A 166 12.50 -6.80 4.98
C ALA A 166 11.20 -6.62 5.79
N GLY A 167 10.86 -7.59 6.65
CA GLY A 167 9.73 -7.47 7.57
C GLY A 167 9.93 -6.41 8.66
N PHE A 168 11.18 -6.10 9.04
CA PHE A 168 11.47 -5.04 10.02
C PHE A 168 11.23 -3.61 9.48
N THR A 169 10.87 -3.49 8.21
CA THR A 169 10.47 -2.21 7.62
C THR A 169 9.02 -1.84 7.92
N PHE A 170 8.19 -2.81 8.30
CA PHE A 170 6.75 -2.64 8.35
C PHE A 170 6.26 -1.59 9.35
N GLY A 171 5.11 -1.01 8.99
CA GLY A 171 4.21 -0.25 9.84
C GLY A 171 2.77 -0.51 9.39
N ASP A 172 1.81 -0.06 10.18
CA ASP A 172 0.39 -0.33 9.95
C ASP A 172 -0.38 0.97 9.63
N ALA A 173 -1.33 0.90 8.70
CA ALA A 173 -2.18 2.02 8.32
C ALA A 173 -3.43 1.55 7.55
N GLY A 174 -4.48 2.37 7.54
CA GLY A 174 -5.60 2.27 6.62
C GLY A 174 -5.58 3.40 5.59
N ALA A 175 -6.12 3.15 4.40
CA ALA A 175 -6.42 4.18 3.42
C ALA A 175 -7.70 3.83 2.64
N ALA A 176 -8.41 4.85 2.17
CA ALA A 176 -9.61 4.66 1.37
C ALA A 176 -9.79 5.79 0.36
N VAL A 177 -10.44 5.46 -0.76
CA VAL A 177 -10.90 6.44 -1.75
C VAL A 177 -12.33 6.16 -2.19
N VAL A 178 -13.07 7.22 -2.49
CA VAL A 178 -14.34 7.14 -3.22
C VAL A 178 -14.04 7.34 -4.71
N VAL A 179 -14.53 6.42 -5.54
CA VAL A 179 -14.39 6.44 -6.99
C VAL A 179 -15.78 6.54 -7.62
N GLU A 180 -16.02 7.57 -8.42
CA GLU A 180 -17.33 7.81 -9.05
C GLU A 180 -17.20 8.61 -10.36
N PRO A 181 -18.28 8.74 -11.16
CA PRO A 181 -18.28 9.59 -12.34
C PRO A 181 -17.97 11.06 -12.02
N VAL A 182 -17.10 11.67 -12.82
CA VAL A 182 -16.72 13.09 -12.73
C VAL A 182 -16.95 13.82 -14.05
N THR A 183 -17.08 15.15 -13.99
CA THR A 183 -17.33 16.00 -15.16
C THR A 183 -16.05 16.45 -15.86
N ALA A 184 -14.93 16.51 -15.14
CA ALA A 184 -13.60 16.86 -15.63
C ALA A 184 -12.52 16.05 -14.89
N GLY A 185 -11.31 15.97 -15.45
CA GLY A 185 -10.20 15.21 -14.89
C GLY A 185 -10.48 13.70 -14.80
N GLY A 186 -10.11 13.10 -13.67
CA GLY A 186 -10.30 11.69 -13.37
C GLY A 186 -9.07 10.84 -13.71
N ILE A 187 -9.28 9.53 -13.86
CA ILE A 187 -8.21 8.58 -14.12
C ILE A 187 -7.90 8.53 -15.61
N LEU A 188 -6.73 9.05 -15.98
CA LEU A 188 -6.29 9.26 -17.37
C LEU A 188 -5.62 8.02 -17.98
N ASP A 189 -4.78 7.35 -17.21
CA ASP A 189 -4.00 6.19 -17.67
C ASP A 189 -3.80 5.20 -16.50
N ILE A 190 -3.77 3.91 -16.82
CA ILE A 190 -3.36 2.84 -15.93
C ILE A 190 -2.47 1.89 -16.75
N ASP A 191 -1.30 1.53 -16.22
CA ASP A 191 -0.43 0.50 -16.79
C ASP A 191 -0.07 -0.54 -15.75
N THR A 192 0.28 -1.73 -16.22
CA THR A 192 0.72 -2.82 -15.36
C THR A 192 1.90 -3.55 -16.00
N GLU A 193 2.76 -4.09 -15.16
CA GLU A 193 3.80 -5.01 -15.58
C GLU A 193 4.01 -6.08 -14.53
N THR A 194 4.00 -7.35 -14.93
CA THR A 194 4.04 -8.48 -14.01
C THR A 194 5.09 -9.50 -14.41
N HIS A 195 5.93 -9.87 -13.45
CA HIS A 195 7.05 -10.80 -13.59
C HIS A 195 6.91 -11.93 -12.56
N SER A 196 5.85 -12.74 -12.73
CA SER A 196 5.43 -13.78 -11.78
C SER A 196 6.45 -14.88 -11.54
N GLN A 197 7.45 -15.05 -12.40
CA GLN A 197 8.56 -15.99 -12.16
C GLN A 197 9.35 -15.67 -10.88
N HIS A 198 9.20 -14.46 -10.32
CA HIS A 198 9.85 -14.01 -9.09
C HIS A 198 8.97 -14.12 -7.84
N TRP A 199 7.83 -14.82 -7.89
CA TRP A 199 6.86 -14.84 -6.78
C TRP A 199 7.46 -15.37 -5.46
N ALA A 200 8.43 -16.28 -5.55
CA ALA A 200 9.07 -16.91 -4.40
C ALA A 200 10.15 -16.02 -3.73
N VAL A 201 10.42 -14.82 -4.25
CA VAL A 201 11.47 -13.93 -3.70
C VAL A 201 11.08 -13.37 -2.33
N GLY A 202 9.79 -13.16 -2.07
CA GLY A 202 9.32 -12.75 -0.75
C GLY A 202 7.80 -12.83 -0.59
N GLY A 203 7.36 -13.14 0.63
CA GLY A 203 5.95 -13.28 0.97
C GLY A 203 5.73 -13.96 2.31
N ILE A 204 4.48 -14.37 2.53
CA ILE A 204 4.03 -15.10 3.72
C ILE A 204 3.48 -16.46 3.23
N PRO A 205 4.22 -17.56 3.41
CA PRO A 205 3.81 -18.86 2.87
C PRO A 205 2.55 -19.46 3.52
N GLY A 206 2.24 -19.04 4.74
CA GLY A 206 1.18 -19.55 5.61
C GLY A 206 -0.19 -18.93 5.36
N GLY A 207 -1.22 -19.57 5.89
CA GLY A 207 -2.62 -19.11 5.81
C GLY A 207 -3.32 -19.46 4.48
N GLY A 208 -2.65 -20.22 3.60
CA GLY A 208 -3.22 -20.75 2.36
C GLY A 208 -3.09 -22.27 2.27
N SER A 209 -3.46 -22.86 1.15
CA SER A 209 -3.47 -24.32 0.97
C SER A 209 -2.09 -24.98 0.98
N ARG A 210 -1.01 -24.24 0.65
CA ARG A 210 0.37 -24.76 0.73
C ARG A 210 0.81 -25.01 2.19
N HIS A 211 0.42 -24.12 3.09
CA HIS A 211 0.72 -24.19 4.52
C HIS A 211 -0.51 -23.69 5.31
N PRO A 212 -1.55 -24.54 5.46
CA PRO A 212 -2.80 -24.13 6.10
C PRO A 212 -2.66 -23.89 7.61
N ARG A 213 -1.58 -24.43 8.22
CA ARG A 213 -1.26 -24.33 9.64
C ARG A 213 0.25 -24.20 9.81
N GLY A 214 0.67 -23.66 10.95
CA GLY A 214 2.07 -23.59 11.38
C GLY A 214 2.62 -22.18 11.39
N ASP A 215 2.99 -21.72 12.59
CA ASP A 215 3.44 -20.34 12.85
C ASP A 215 4.72 -19.96 12.09
N GLU A 216 5.60 -20.93 11.82
CA GLU A 216 6.82 -20.67 11.05
C GLU A 216 6.54 -20.17 9.63
N HIS A 217 5.38 -20.52 9.07
CA HIS A 217 4.94 -20.08 7.74
C HIS A 217 4.14 -18.77 7.80
N THR A 218 3.72 -18.30 8.96
CA THR A 218 2.92 -17.06 9.11
C THR A 218 3.77 -15.81 9.25
N TYR A 219 5.09 -15.92 9.25
CA TYR A 219 6.01 -14.79 9.20
C TYR A 219 6.36 -14.39 7.77
N PHE A 220 6.56 -13.09 7.56
CA PHE A 220 7.14 -12.60 6.32
C PHE A 220 8.59 -13.09 6.17
N THR A 221 8.91 -13.59 4.99
CA THR A 221 10.27 -13.95 4.56
C THR A 221 10.52 -13.35 3.20
N GLY A 222 11.70 -12.78 2.97
CA GLY A 222 12.06 -12.29 1.65
C GLY A 222 13.53 -11.89 1.51
N ASP A 223 13.97 -11.82 0.25
CA ASP A 223 15.29 -11.31 -0.12
C ASP A 223 15.15 -9.91 -0.72
N GLY A 224 15.41 -8.89 0.09
CA GLY A 224 15.32 -7.49 -0.32
C GLY A 224 16.28 -7.12 -1.46
N HIS A 225 17.44 -7.77 -1.57
CA HIS A 225 18.39 -7.52 -2.66
C HIS A 225 17.86 -8.06 -3.99
N ARG A 226 17.27 -9.26 -3.97
CA ARG A 226 16.64 -9.83 -5.16
C ARG A 226 15.40 -9.03 -5.58
N LEU A 227 14.56 -8.59 -4.64
CA LEU A 227 13.43 -7.70 -4.94
C LEU A 227 13.88 -6.41 -5.63
N ARG A 228 14.91 -5.75 -5.07
CA ARG A 228 15.50 -4.54 -5.66
C ARG A 228 16.03 -4.80 -7.07
N GLY A 229 16.78 -5.88 -7.27
CA GLY A 229 17.36 -6.21 -8.57
C GLY A 229 16.31 -6.55 -9.65
N VAL A 230 15.16 -7.10 -9.27
CA VAL A 230 14.03 -7.29 -10.20
C VAL A 230 13.43 -5.93 -10.55
N PHE A 231 13.20 -5.07 -9.56
CA PHE A 231 12.64 -3.75 -9.79
C PHE A 231 13.50 -2.88 -10.71
N GLU A 232 14.81 -2.81 -10.48
CA GLU A 232 15.72 -1.97 -11.29
C GLU A 232 15.69 -2.34 -12.79
N LYS A 233 15.41 -3.60 -13.13
CA LYS A 233 15.33 -4.07 -14.52
C LYS A 233 14.01 -3.74 -15.21
N VAL A 234 12.95 -3.58 -14.43
CA VAL A 234 11.56 -3.53 -14.93
C VAL A 234 10.98 -2.12 -14.82
N GLY A 235 11.26 -1.42 -13.71
CA GLY A 235 10.58 -0.19 -13.31
C GLY A 235 10.79 1.02 -14.23
N ALA A 236 11.90 1.11 -14.95
CA ALA A 236 12.11 2.22 -15.89
C ALA A 236 11.19 2.12 -17.11
N SER A 237 11.00 0.91 -17.64
CA SER A 237 10.28 0.70 -18.91
C SER A 237 8.79 1.06 -18.83
N ILE A 238 8.15 0.89 -17.67
CA ILE A 238 6.73 1.25 -17.48
C ILE A 238 6.53 2.76 -17.46
N LEU A 239 7.49 3.54 -16.93
CA LEU A 239 7.43 5.00 -16.96
C LEU A 239 7.56 5.54 -18.38
N ASP A 240 8.43 4.95 -19.20
CA ASP A 240 8.54 5.28 -20.62
C ASP A 240 7.23 5.03 -21.37
N ARG A 241 6.52 3.92 -21.07
CA ARG A 241 5.21 3.64 -21.67
C ARG A 241 4.14 4.64 -21.24
N VAL A 242 4.09 4.99 -19.96
CA VAL A 242 3.16 6.01 -19.45
C VAL A 242 3.43 7.34 -20.15
N ARG A 243 4.69 7.77 -20.24
CA ARG A 243 5.08 8.99 -20.96
C ARG A 243 4.66 8.93 -22.43
N ALA A 244 4.89 7.82 -23.11
CA ALA A 244 4.51 7.65 -24.51
C ALA A 244 2.99 7.73 -24.75
N ARG A 245 2.16 7.21 -23.83
CA ARG A 245 0.70 7.27 -23.95
C ARG A 245 0.09 8.60 -23.52
N THR A 246 0.64 9.23 -22.49
CA THR A 246 0.07 10.43 -21.87
C THR A 246 0.68 11.73 -22.39
N GLY A 247 1.90 11.68 -22.93
CA GLY A 247 2.70 12.85 -23.29
C GLY A 247 3.24 13.63 -22.10
N LEU A 248 3.11 13.12 -20.87
CA LEU A 248 3.50 13.79 -19.63
C LEU A 248 4.95 13.45 -19.24
N GLU A 249 5.72 14.49 -18.96
CA GLU A 249 7.03 14.41 -18.32
C GLU A 249 6.89 14.33 -16.78
N HIS A 250 7.95 13.90 -16.09
CA HIS A 250 7.94 13.85 -14.62
C HIS A 250 7.62 15.20 -13.96
N THR A 251 7.98 16.30 -14.62
CA THR A 251 7.76 17.67 -14.15
C THR A 251 6.32 18.16 -14.31
N ASP A 252 5.50 17.46 -15.11
CA ASP A 252 4.09 17.80 -15.33
C ASP A 252 3.17 17.28 -14.21
N TYR A 253 3.66 16.35 -13.40
CA TYR A 253 2.96 15.88 -12.21
C TYR A 253 3.16 16.85 -11.05
N ALA A 254 2.07 17.27 -10.41
CA ALA A 254 2.12 18.01 -9.16
C ALA A 254 2.84 17.19 -8.07
N LYS A 255 2.49 15.90 -7.97
CA LYS A 255 3.10 14.91 -7.07
C LYS A 255 3.25 13.54 -7.75
N ILE A 256 4.26 12.79 -7.32
CA ILE A 256 4.50 11.40 -7.72
C ILE A 256 4.49 10.56 -6.43
N LEU A 257 3.46 9.74 -6.27
CA LEU A 257 3.25 8.88 -5.12
C LEU A 257 3.83 7.50 -5.44
N VAL A 258 4.69 6.98 -4.57
CA VAL A 258 5.43 5.73 -4.81
C VAL A 258 5.32 4.86 -3.58
N HIS A 259 5.05 3.56 -3.74
CA HIS A 259 5.13 2.61 -2.65
C HIS A 259 6.55 2.56 -2.06
N GLN A 260 6.68 2.61 -0.74
CA GLN A 260 7.97 2.81 -0.06
C GLN A 260 8.24 1.67 0.93
N VAL A 261 9.29 0.90 0.63
CA VAL A 261 9.80 -0.19 1.50
C VAL A 261 10.89 0.28 2.47
N SER A 262 11.77 1.18 2.03
CA SER A 262 12.84 1.78 2.84
C SER A 262 13.37 3.03 2.16
N LEU A 263 14.06 3.91 2.89
CA LEU A 263 14.65 5.11 2.31
C LEU A 263 15.74 4.78 1.26
N PRO A 264 16.68 3.83 1.50
CA PRO A 264 17.66 3.46 0.47
C PRO A 264 17.03 2.88 -0.80
N TYR A 265 15.88 2.22 -0.69
CA TYR A 265 15.14 1.76 -1.86
C TYR A 265 14.55 2.93 -2.66
N LEU A 266 13.98 3.92 -1.97
CA LEU A 266 13.43 5.11 -2.58
C LEU A 266 14.52 5.97 -3.24
N ASP A 267 15.68 6.11 -2.60
CA ASP A 267 16.83 6.80 -3.19
C ASP A 267 17.29 6.09 -4.48
N ARG A 268 17.35 4.75 -4.45
CA ARG A 268 17.68 3.96 -5.64
C ARG A 268 16.63 4.08 -6.75
N PHE A 269 15.36 4.16 -6.38
CA PHE A 269 14.27 4.45 -7.32
C PHE A 269 14.49 5.78 -8.05
N VAL A 270 14.80 6.85 -7.31
CA VAL A 270 15.11 8.17 -7.86
C VAL A 270 16.29 8.11 -8.84
N GLU A 271 17.37 7.44 -8.45
CA GLU A 271 18.55 7.28 -9.32
C GLU A 271 18.26 6.57 -10.64
N VAL A 272 17.41 5.52 -10.61
CA VAL A 272 17.12 4.70 -11.80
C VAL A 272 16.11 5.37 -12.72
N THR A 273 15.14 6.09 -12.15
CA THR A 273 14.01 6.64 -12.91
C THR A 273 14.19 8.11 -13.28
N GLY A 274 15.07 8.85 -12.59
CA GLY A 274 15.22 10.29 -12.78
C GLY A 274 14.04 11.11 -12.24
N VAL A 275 13.13 10.50 -11.48
CA VAL A 275 12.00 11.19 -10.86
C VAL A 275 12.52 12.28 -9.89
N PRO A 276 12.06 13.54 -10.00
CA PRO A 276 12.51 14.61 -9.10
C PRO A 276 12.09 14.35 -7.66
N ARG A 277 13.04 14.49 -6.72
CA ARG A 277 12.82 14.18 -5.29
C ARG A 277 11.77 15.09 -4.65
N ASP A 278 11.70 16.35 -5.07
CA ASP A 278 10.73 17.36 -4.61
C ASP A 278 9.29 17.07 -5.04
N ARG A 279 9.09 16.18 -6.02
CA ARG A 279 7.76 15.70 -6.43
C ARG A 279 7.28 14.49 -5.61
N LEU A 280 8.16 13.87 -4.83
CA LEU A 280 7.82 12.70 -4.01
C LEU A 280 7.26 13.10 -2.65
N GLU A 281 6.28 12.35 -2.16
CA GLU A 281 5.83 12.41 -0.76
C GLU A 281 6.51 11.29 0.04
N VAL A 282 7.46 11.63 0.92
CA VAL A 282 8.23 10.64 1.70
C VAL A 282 7.54 10.37 3.02
N THR A 283 7.02 9.16 3.19
CA THR A 283 6.32 8.73 4.41
C THR A 283 7.04 7.61 5.15
N VAL A 284 7.92 6.87 4.48
CA VAL A 284 8.57 5.67 5.02
C VAL A 284 9.43 5.94 6.25
N THR A 285 10.01 7.14 6.37
CA THR A 285 10.82 7.55 7.52
C THR A 285 10.00 7.53 8.82
N GLU A 286 8.72 7.89 8.74
CA GLU A 286 7.83 8.05 9.89
C GLU A 286 6.80 6.93 10.06
N LEU A 287 6.41 6.28 8.97
CA LEU A 287 5.37 5.27 8.96
C LEU A 287 5.91 3.86 8.71
N GLY A 288 7.16 3.74 8.28
CA GLY A 288 7.68 2.51 7.72
C GLY A 288 6.94 2.10 6.44
N ASN A 289 7.08 0.82 6.11
CA ASN A 289 6.40 0.20 4.99
C ASN A 289 4.98 -0.20 5.39
N VAL A 290 4.01 0.64 5.01
CA VAL A 290 2.57 0.42 5.25
C VAL A 290 1.87 -0.33 4.09
N ALA A 291 2.62 -1.16 3.36
CA ALA A 291 2.12 -2.03 2.29
C ALA A 291 1.21 -1.29 1.28
N SER A 292 0.01 -1.79 0.97
CA SER A 292 -0.86 -1.16 -0.03
C SER A 292 -1.46 0.18 0.41
N ALA A 293 -1.42 0.52 1.71
CA ALA A 293 -1.90 1.79 2.21
C ALA A 293 -0.98 2.97 1.85
N THR A 294 0.27 2.72 1.40
CA THR A 294 1.25 3.80 1.15
C THR A 294 0.70 4.89 0.24
N LEU A 295 0.15 4.50 -0.92
CA LEU A 295 -0.28 5.45 -1.93
C LEU A 295 -1.51 6.25 -1.48
N GLY A 296 -2.44 5.61 -0.76
CA GLY A 296 -3.61 6.30 -0.22
C GLY A 296 -3.27 7.24 0.94
N VAL A 297 -2.31 6.88 1.80
CA VAL A 297 -1.80 7.76 2.86
C VAL A 297 -1.05 8.95 2.26
N GLN A 298 -0.21 8.73 1.26
CA GLN A 298 0.47 9.81 0.54
C GLN A 298 -0.54 10.75 -0.13
N LEU A 299 -1.57 10.20 -0.78
CA LEU A 299 -2.62 10.99 -1.40
C LEU A 299 -3.36 11.86 -0.37
N ASP A 300 -3.77 11.30 0.77
CA ASP A 300 -4.43 12.04 1.87
C ASP A 300 -3.56 13.21 2.37
N ARG A 301 -2.25 13.00 2.51
CA ARG A 301 -1.29 14.04 2.94
C ARG A 301 -1.16 15.18 1.95
N VAL A 302 -1.04 14.88 0.66
CA VAL A 302 -0.81 15.91 -0.37
C VAL A 302 -2.11 16.54 -0.87
N LEU A 303 -3.27 15.96 -0.58
CA LEU A 303 -4.56 16.44 -1.11
C LEU A 303 -4.83 17.93 -0.84
N PRO A 304 -4.52 18.51 0.33
CA PRO A 304 -4.71 19.95 0.55
C PRO A 304 -3.86 20.85 -0.34
N GLU A 305 -2.76 20.34 -0.91
CA GLU A 305 -1.84 21.08 -1.79
C GLU A 305 -2.26 21.02 -3.26
N LEU A 306 -3.15 20.10 -3.64
CA LEU A 306 -3.55 19.86 -5.02
C LEU A 306 -4.76 20.70 -5.43
N ASN A 307 -4.72 21.26 -6.63
CA ASN A 307 -5.79 22.02 -7.27
C ASN A 307 -6.50 21.20 -8.37
N PRO A 308 -7.74 21.54 -8.73
CA PRO A 308 -8.36 20.99 -9.94
C PRO A 308 -7.46 21.15 -11.17
N GLY A 309 -7.30 20.07 -11.95
CA GLY A 309 -6.39 19.98 -13.10
C GLY A 309 -4.98 19.48 -12.78
N ASP A 310 -4.57 19.46 -11.51
CA ASP A 310 -3.28 18.90 -11.11
C ASP A 310 -3.25 17.39 -11.36
N LYS A 311 -2.12 16.92 -11.90
CA LYS A 311 -1.90 15.50 -12.20
C LYS A 311 -1.03 14.85 -11.14
N VAL A 312 -1.40 13.65 -10.73
CA VAL A 312 -0.68 12.84 -9.77
C VAL A 312 -0.40 11.49 -10.39
N LEU A 313 0.88 11.09 -10.38
CA LEU A 313 1.30 9.75 -10.77
C LEU A 313 1.37 8.86 -9.53
N PHE A 314 0.68 7.73 -9.58
CA PHE A 314 0.75 6.67 -8.59
C PHE A 314 1.67 5.58 -9.13
N MET A 315 2.58 5.08 -8.31
CA MET A 315 3.47 3.98 -8.65
C MET A 315 3.46 2.93 -7.55
N GLY A 316 2.72 1.85 -7.81
CA GLY A 316 2.65 0.68 -6.95
C GLY A 316 3.75 -0.32 -7.27
N LEU A 317 4.28 -0.97 -6.23
CA LEU A 317 5.17 -2.11 -6.36
C LEU A 317 4.72 -3.22 -5.41
N GLY A 318 4.37 -4.38 -5.95
CA GLY A 318 3.87 -5.53 -5.19
C GLY A 318 4.76 -6.77 -5.35
N GLY A 319 4.72 -7.63 -4.33
CA GLY A 319 5.28 -8.99 -4.43
C GLY A 319 4.61 -9.78 -5.55
N GLY A 320 5.38 -10.59 -6.27
CA GLY A 320 4.93 -11.24 -7.50
C GLY A 320 6.06 -11.47 -8.51
N VAL A 321 6.86 -10.50 -8.95
CA VAL A 321 6.80 -9.04 -8.71
C VAL A 321 5.81 -8.39 -9.69
N SER A 322 5.05 -7.41 -9.23
CA SER A 322 4.08 -6.66 -10.05
C SER A 322 4.28 -5.16 -9.85
N ILE A 323 4.19 -4.37 -10.92
CA ILE A 323 4.27 -2.92 -10.91
C ILE A 323 3.00 -2.38 -11.54
N MET A 324 2.44 -1.32 -10.95
CA MET A 324 1.31 -0.61 -11.52
C MET A 324 1.56 0.88 -11.51
N THR A 325 1.13 1.55 -12.57
CA THR A 325 1.05 3.01 -12.61
C THR A 325 -0.39 3.45 -12.79
N MET A 326 -0.74 4.59 -12.22
CA MET A 326 -2.01 5.27 -12.49
C MET A 326 -1.77 6.77 -12.56
N VAL A 327 -2.25 7.40 -13.62
CA VAL A 327 -2.29 8.86 -13.74
C VAL A 327 -3.69 9.33 -13.38
N TRP A 328 -3.79 10.10 -12.31
CA TRP A 328 -5.02 10.75 -11.86
C TRP A 328 -4.90 12.25 -12.01
N GLU A 329 -5.89 12.87 -12.64
CA GLU A 329 -6.09 14.32 -12.67
C GLU A 329 -7.20 14.68 -11.69
N ARG A 330 -6.90 15.61 -10.78
CA ARG A 330 -7.88 16.09 -9.82
C ARG A 330 -9.02 16.83 -10.54
N SER A 331 -10.25 16.39 -10.31
CA SER A 331 -11.46 17.05 -10.80
C SER A 331 -11.76 18.36 -10.07
#